data_AF-A0A9D2IY27-F1
#
_entry.id   AF-A0A9D2IY27-F1
#
_cell.length_a   1.000
_cell.length_b   1.000
_cell.length_c   1.000
_cell.angle_alpha   90.00
_cell.angle_beta   90.00
_cell.angle_gamma   90.00
#
_symmetry.space_group_name_H-M   'P 1'
#
loop_
_entity.id
_entity.type
_entity.pdbx_description
1 polymer ?
#
loop_
_entity_poly.entity_id
_entity_poly.type
_entity_poly.pdbx_seq_one_letter_code
_entity_poly.pdbx_strand_id
1 'polypeptide(L)'
;MDIETQSILDPSRLENLLKEAESELSKIKPEIEYLEECVKKIHALKEKEHKLNSLIISLKSIQGTSGTNINTDINNSYIQTQNTSSKQLNKIDTIYQNERKIFIPEVALNDVKKSLRTKNNLNYEIYKAVVFNTGTATTEQIKEYLIKHKIKQPKTQKGFENTELKEISSRANYLVRKNLLISLTPGVFSTVYGWQEAD
;
A
#
# COMPACT_ATOMS: atom_id res chain seq x y z
N MET A 1 -52.15 17.98 14.90
CA MET A 1 -50.93 18.44 15.59
C MET A 1 -49.81 18.29 14.61
N ASP A 2 -49.67 19.32 13.79
CA ASP A 2 -48.65 19.42 12.75
C ASP A 2 -47.35 19.82 13.43
N ILE A 3 -46.38 18.89 13.43
CA ILE A 3 -45.01 19.24 13.79
C ILE A 3 -44.49 20.03 12.62
N GLU A 4 -44.46 21.35 12.82
CA GLU A 4 -43.85 22.33 11.94
C GLU A 4 -42.51 21.80 11.42
N THR A 5 -42.49 21.46 10.14
CA THR A 5 -41.29 21.64 9.32
C THR A 5 -40.97 23.14 9.33
N GLN A 6 -40.29 23.60 10.38
CA GLN A 6 -39.67 24.93 10.41
C GLN A 6 -38.56 24.97 9.35
N SER A 7 -39.02 25.25 8.13
CA SER A 7 -38.34 25.90 7.02
C SER A 7 -36.81 25.99 7.13
N ILE A 8 -36.13 25.06 6.46
CA ILE A 8 -34.75 25.25 5.95
C ILE A 8 -34.71 26.39 4.88
N LEU A 9 -35.88 26.94 4.50
CA LEU A 9 -36.09 27.97 3.49
C LEU A 9 -36.05 29.41 4.01
N ASP A 10 -35.73 29.66 5.29
CA ASP A 10 -35.50 31.03 5.77
C ASP A 10 -34.14 31.53 5.25
N PRO A 11 -34.09 32.55 4.36
CA PRO A 11 -32.84 33.02 3.75
C PRO A 11 -31.82 33.48 4.78
N SER A 12 -32.28 34.01 5.92
CA SER A 12 -31.41 34.48 7.01
C SER A 12 -30.70 33.33 7.72
N ARG A 13 -31.37 32.18 7.86
CA ARG A 13 -30.83 30.99 8.51
C ARG A 13 -29.81 30.29 7.60
N LEU A 14 -30.07 30.24 6.30
CA LEU A 14 -29.13 29.72 5.32
C LEU A 14 -27.85 30.55 5.25
N GLU A 15 -27.96 31.88 5.27
CA GLU A 15 -26.79 32.77 5.25
C GLU A 15 -25.91 32.61 6.49
N ASN A 16 -26.51 32.42 7.67
CA ASN A 16 -25.75 32.15 8.90
C ASN A 16 -25.01 30.81 8.85
N LEU A 17 -25.66 29.75 8.34
CA LEU A 17 -25.02 28.45 8.16
C LEU A 17 -23.86 28.49 7.15
N LEU A 18 -24.00 29.29 6.09
CA LEU A 18 -22.92 29.52 5.13
C LEU A 18 -21.74 30.23 5.79
N LYS A 19 -21.99 31.30 6.56
CA LYS A 19 -20.92 32.02 7.29
C LYS A 19 -20.21 31.12 8.30
N GLU A 20 -20.94 30.25 9.00
CA GLU A 20 -20.37 29.28 9.94
C GLU A 20 -19.49 28.26 9.21
N ALA A 21 -19.98 27.69 8.11
CA ALA A 21 -19.21 26.75 7.29
C ALA A 21 -17.96 27.39 6.67
N GLU A 22 -18.04 28.64 6.19
CA GLU A 22 -16.90 29.39 5.67
C GLU A 22 -15.87 29.69 6.77
N SER A 23 -16.33 30.03 7.98
CA SER A 23 -15.45 30.26 9.13
C SER A 23 -14.71 28.98 9.54
N GLU A 24 -15.41 27.86 9.66
CA GLU A 24 -14.79 26.56 9.97
C GLU A 24 -13.83 26.10 8.88
N LEU A 25 -14.19 26.28 7.60
CA LEU A 25 -13.31 25.99 6.47
C LEU A 25 -12.03 26.84 6.51
N SER A 26 -12.14 28.11 6.87
CA SER A 26 -10.99 29.01 6.99
C SER A 26 -10.05 28.63 8.13
N LYS A 27 -10.54 27.94 9.18
CA LYS A 27 -9.69 27.45 10.28
C LYS A 27 -8.87 26.24 9.88
N ILE A 28 -9.41 25.36 9.04
CA ILE A 28 -8.75 24.09 8.67
C ILE A 28 -7.85 24.20 7.43
N LYS A 29 -8.10 25.17 6.53
CA LYS A 29 -7.30 25.36 5.30
C LYS A 29 -5.79 25.53 5.55
N PRO A 30 -5.34 26.37 6.49
CA PRO A 30 -3.90 26.55 6.75
C PRO A 30 -3.22 25.27 7.22
N GLU A 31 -3.92 24.46 8.02
CA GLU A 31 -3.40 23.18 8.51
C GLU A 31 -3.25 22.17 7.37
N ILE A 32 -4.22 22.14 6.45
CA ILE A 32 -4.13 21.31 5.24
C ILE A 32 -2.92 21.71 4.39
N GLU A 33 -2.73 23.00 4.14
CA GLU A 33 -1.58 23.52 3.37
C GLU A 33 -0.24 23.16 4.02
N TYR A 34 -0.15 23.29 5.35
CA TYR A 34 1.04 22.88 6.11
C TYR A 34 1.34 21.39 5.96
N LEU A 35 0.32 20.53 6.09
CA LEU A 35 0.47 19.08 5.96
C LEU A 35 0.87 18.67 4.54
N GLU A 36 0.33 19.32 3.52
CA GLU A 36 0.75 19.11 2.13
C GLU A 36 2.23 19.46 1.91
N GLU A 37 2.73 20.53 2.53
CA GLU A 37 4.14 20.91 2.45
C GLU A 37 5.03 19.90 3.19
N CYS A 38 4.58 19.41 4.34
CA CYS A 38 5.26 18.35 5.09
C CYS A 38 5.39 17.06 4.26
N VAL A 39 4.34 16.66 3.52
CA VAL A 39 4.40 15.50 2.62
C VAL A 39 5.42 15.71 1.51
N LYS A 40 5.48 16.90 0.89
CA LYS A 40 6.50 17.24 -0.11
C LYS A 40 7.91 17.14 0.45
N LYS A 41 8.14 17.64 1.67
CA LYS A 41 9.44 17.54 2.37
C LYS A 41 9.84 16.09 2.64
N ILE A 42 8.91 15.25 3.08
CA ILE A 42 9.15 13.83 3.30
C ILE A 42 9.55 13.13 2.00
N HIS A 43 8.87 13.43 0.88
CA HIS A 43 9.22 12.87 -0.42
C HIS A 43 10.66 13.23 -0.82
N ALA A 44 11.02 14.51 -0.70
CA ALA A 44 12.39 14.97 -1.00
C ALA A 44 13.45 14.31 -0.10
N LEU A 45 13.14 14.07 1.17
CA LEU A 45 14.05 13.38 2.10
C LEU A 45 14.23 11.90 1.74
N LYS A 46 13.16 11.19 1.37
CA LYS A 46 13.26 9.80 0.91
C LYS A 46 14.08 9.66 -0.36
N GLU A 47 13.97 10.60 -1.28
CA GLU A 47 14.80 10.61 -2.49
C GLU A 47 16.29 10.78 -2.14
N LYS A 48 16.62 11.67 -1.19
CA LYS A 48 17.99 11.83 -0.69
C LYS A 48 18.51 10.58 0.01
N GLU A 49 17.69 9.98 0.86
CA GLU A 49 18.01 8.71 1.54
C GLU A 49 18.36 7.62 0.52
N HIS A 50 17.56 7.47 -0.53
CA HIS A 50 17.82 6.49 -1.59
C HIS A 50 19.14 6.75 -2.33
N LYS A 51 19.43 8.00 -2.68
CA LYS A 51 20.71 8.39 -3.31
C LYS A 51 21.90 8.05 -2.41
N LEU A 52 21.79 8.33 -1.11
CA LEU A 52 22.84 8.04 -0.13
C LEU A 52 23.05 6.54 0.07
N ASN A 53 21.98 5.75 0.16
CA ASN A 53 22.08 4.30 0.28
C ASN A 53 22.77 3.68 -0.95
N SER A 54 22.42 4.14 -2.15
CA SER A 54 23.07 3.72 -3.40
C SER A 54 24.56 4.06 -3.42
N LEU A 55 24.92 5.25 -2.94
CA LEU A 55 26.31 5.67 -2.81
C LEU A 55 27.07 4.81 -1.80
N ILE A 56 26.48 4.51 -0.63
CA ILE A 56 27.08 3.65 0.41
C ILE A 56 27.39 2.25 -0.16
N ILE A 57 26.45 1.65 -0.89
CA ILE A 57 26.63 0.34 -1.51
C ILE A 57 27.80 0.38 -2.51
N SER A 58 27.81 1.41 -3.37
CA SER A 58 28.88 1.60 -4.36
C SER A 58 30.25 1.74 -3.68
N LEU A 59 30.35 2.56 -2.63
CA LEU A 59 31.58 2.76 -1.88
C LEU A 59 32.03 1.49 -1.14
N LYS A 60 31.11 0.73 -0.55
CA LYS A 60 31.42 -0.57 0.08
C LYS A 60 31.94 -1.58 -0.94
N SER A 61 31.39 -1.60 -2.15
CA SER A 61 31.88 -2.49 -3.21
C SER A 61 33.31 -2.14 -3.64
N ILE A 62 33.64 -0.85 -3.69
CA ILE A 62 35.00 -0.37 -3.99
C ILE A 62 35.95 -0.70 -2.83
N GLN A 63 35.52 -0.50 -1.58
CA GLN A 63 36.31 -0.85 -0.39
C GLN A 63 36.60 -2.36 -0.31
N GLY A 64 35.67 -3.20 -0.77
CA GLY A 64 35.84 -4.66 -0.88
C GLY A 64 36.73 -5.13 -2.04
N THR A 65 37.20 -4.23 -2.93
CA THR A 65 38.10 -4.59 -4.04
C THR A 65 39.60 -4.43 -3.73
N SER A 66 39.95 -3.99 -2.52
CA SER A 66 41.33 -3.99 -2.02
C SER A 66 41.60 -5.23 -1.16
N GLY A 67 41.70 -6.40 -1.79
CA GLY A 67 42.22 -7.60 -1.14
C GLY A 67 41.38 -8.86 -1.39
N THR A 68 41.95 -9.77 -2.18
CA THR A 68 41.79 -11.25 -2.18
C THR A 68 40.44 -11.86 -1.82
N ASN A 69 39.95 -12.73 -2.71
CA ASN A 69 39.00 -13.83 -2.44
C ASN A 69 39.01 -14.31 -0.99
N ILE A 70 37.94 -14.03 -0.25
CA ILE A 70 37.57 -14.80 0.93
C ILE A 70 36.04 -14.94 0.96
N ASN A 71 35.57 -16.17 0.82
CA ASN A 71 34.27 -16.59 1.33
C ASN A 71 34.25 -16.26 2.82
N THR A 72 33.46 -15.27 3.23
CA THR A 72 33.06 -15.15 4.63
C THR A 72 31.59 -14.82 4.70
N ASP A 73 30.85 -15.83 5.14
CA ASP A 73 29.59 -15.70 5.85
C ASP A 73 29.65 -14.50 6.80
N ILE A 74 28.80 -13.50 6.57
CA ILE A 74 28.47 -12.49 7.59
C ILE A 74 27.01 -12.70 7.96
N ASN A 75 26.82 -13.65 8.88
CA ASN A 75 25.65 -13.72 9.73
C ASN A 75 25.60 -12.45 10.59
N ASN A 76 24.57 -11.62 10.40
CA ASN A 76 24.15 -10.67 11.43
C ASN A 76 23.46 -11.45 12.56
N SER A 77 24.22 -11.68 13.63
CA SER A 77 23.74 -12.17 14.91
C SER A 77 22.93 -11.11 15.67
N TYR A 78 22.03 -11.59 16.55
CA TYR A 78 21.01 -10.94 17.38
C TYR A 78 19.64 -10.84 16.66
N ILE A 79 18.65 -11.70 16.91
CA ILE A 79 18.20 -12.31 18.17
C ILE A 79 17.77 -13.77 17.94
N GLN A 80 18.26 -14.67 18.79
CA GLN A 80 17.86 -16.06 18.85
C GLN A 80 16.85 -16.22 20.00
N THR A 81 15.57 -16.46 19.66
CA THR A 81 14.65 -17.20 20.53
C THR A 81 13.75 -18.08 19.68
N GLN A 82 14.25 -19.31 19.53
CA GLN A 82 13.57 -20.60 19.36
C GLN A 82 12.45 -20.76 18.32
N ASN A 83 12.83 -21.45 17.24
CA ASN A 83 12.12 -22.54 16.58
C ASN A 83 10.65 -22.32 16.20
N THR A 84 10.44 -21.96 14.92
CA THR A 84 9.71 -22.82 13.98
C THR A 84 9.85 -22.29 12.53
N SER A 85 10.19 -23.21 11.63
CA SER A 85 9.87 -23.16 10.19
C SER A 85 10.75 -22.28 9.27
N SER A 86 11.71 -22.97 8.67
CA SER A 86 12.57 -22.67 7.52
C SER A 86 11.82 -22.30 6.20
N LYS A 87 10.85 -21.38 6.24
CA LYS A 87 10.15 -20.84 5.05
C LYS A 87 10.15 -19.32 4.93
N GLN A 88 10.76 -18.59 5.86
CA GLN A 88 10.74 -17.13 5.87
C GLN A 88 11.96 -16.46 5.20
N LEU A 89 13.06 -17.19 4.97
CA LEU A 89 14.30 -16.57 4.46
C LEU A 89 14.20 -16.02 3.01
N ASN A 90 13.27 -16.51 2.19
CA ASN A 90 13.14 -16.05 0.79
C ASN A 90 12.31 -14.77 0.62
N LYS A 91 11.82 -14.14 1.70
CA LYS A 91 10.83 -13.05 1.60
C LYS A 91 11.42 -11.64 1.57
N ILE A 92 12.59 -11.45 2.16
CA ILE A 92 13.25 -10.14 2.27
C ILE A 92 14.05 -9.83 0.99
N ASP A 93 14.68 -10.84 0.37
CA ASP A 93 15.43 -10.67 -0.89
C ASP A 93 14.55 -10.19 -2.05
N THR A 94 13.28 -10.60 -2.11
CA THR A 94 12.34 -10.15 -3.13
C THR A 94 11.99 -8.66 -3.07
N ILE A 95 12.10 -8.02 -1.90
CA ILE A 95 11.76 -6.59 -1.75
C ILE A 95 12.90 -5.71 -2.28
N TYR A 96 14.14 -6.11 -2.03
CA TYR A 96 15.35 -5.38 -2.49
C TYR A 96 15.70 -5.64 -3.96
N GLN A 97 15.21 -6.72 -4.58
CA GLN A 97 15.45 -7.00 -5.99
C GLN A 97 14.54 -6.23 -6.96
N ASN A 98 13.57 -5.45 -6.49
CA ASN A 98 12.63 -4.73 -7.36
C ASN A 98 13.06 -3.29 -7.69
N GLU A 99 14.17 -2.78 -7.14
CA GLU A 99 14.63 -1.40 -7.41
C GLU A 99 15.09 -1.16 -8.86
N ARG A 100 15.42 -2.22 -9.61
CA ARG A 100 15.78 -2.17 -11.05
C ARG A 100 14.71 -2.76 -11.97
N LYS A 101 13.58 -3.20 -11.40
CA LYS A 101 12.55 -3.93 -12.15
C LYS A 101 11.37 -3.02 -12.49
N ILE A 102 10.88 -3.12 -13.72
CA ILE A 102 9.60 -2.54 -14.12
C ILE A 102 8.44 -3.46 -13.73
N PHE A 103 7.32 -2.87 -13.33
CA PHE A 103 6.10 -3.59 -13.06
C PHE A 103 5.23 -3.66 -14.33
N ILE A 104 4.87 -4.88 -14.74
CA ILE A 104 4.02 -5.17 -15.90
C ILE A 104 2.69 -5.77 -15.41
N PRO A 105 1.60 -4.97 -15.38
CA PRO A 105 0.30 -5.39 -14.87
C PRO A 105 -0.27 -6.64 -15.56
N GLU A 106 -0.12 -6.75 -16.87
CA GLU A 106 -0.68 -7.85 -17.67
C GLU A 106 -0.05 -9.18 -17.29
N VAL A 107 1.26 -9.19 -17.05
CA VAL A 107 2.01 -10.36 -16.58
C VAL A 107 1.51 -10.76 -15.19
N ALA A 108 1.41 -9.79 -14.27
CA ALA A 108 0.91 -10.04 -12.92
C ALA A 108 -0.50 -10.63 -12.91
N LEU A 109 -1.40 -10.13 -13.77
CA LEU A 109 -2.77 -10.61 -13.89
C LEU A 109 -2.87 -11.97 -14.58
N ASN A 110 -1.98 -12.29 -15.52
CA ASN A 110 -2.00 -13.58 -16.19
C ASN A 110 -1.46 -14.69 -15.30
N ASP A 111 -0.40 -14.43 -14.53
CA ASP A 111 0.17 -15.45 -13.66
C ASP A 111 -0.72 -15.77 -12.46
N VAL A 112 -1.38 -14.77 -11.87
CA VAL A 112 -2.25 -15.03 -10.71
C VAL A 112 -3.46 -15.91 -11.06
N LYS A 113 -3.92 -15.92 -12.33
CA LYS A 113 -5.05 -16.75 -12.79
C LYS A 113 -4.78 -18.25 -12.63
N LYS A 114 -3.51 -18.65 -12.59
CA LYS A 114 -3.10 -20.04 -12.32
C LYS A 114 -3.39 -20.46 -10.88
N SER A 115 -3.49 -19.49 -9.97
CA SER A 115 -3.60 -19.70 -8.52
C SER A 115 -4.94 -19.26 -7.93
N LEU A 116 -5.66 -18.35 -8.58
CA LEU A 116 -6.96 -17.84 -8.14
C LEU A 116 -8.03 -17.97 -9.23
N ARG A 117 -9.23 -18.39 -8.82
CA ARG A 117 -10.43 -18.26 -9.66
C ARG A 117 -10.71 -16.79 -9.94
N THR A 118 -10.97 -16.45 -11.20
CA THR A 118 -11.19 -15.05 -11.63
C THR A 118 -12.62 -14.57 -11.43
N LYS A 119 -13.61 -15.43 -11.68
CA LYS A 119 -15.03 -15.07 -11.65
C LYS A 119 -15.57 -14.98 -10.22
N ASN A 120 -16.18 -13.84 -9.88
CA ASN A 120 -16.86 -13.57 -8.60
C ASN A 120 -16.01 -13.87 -7.37
N ASN A 121 -14.69 -13.63 -7.43
CA ASN A 121 -13.76 -13.95 -6.37
C ASN A 121 -13.18 -12.68 -5.75
N LEU A 122 -13.59 -12.37 -4.52
CA LEU A 122 -13.09 -11.20 -3.79
C LEU A 122 -11.57 -11.20 -3.63
N ASN A 123 -10.94 -12.37 -3.49
CA ASN A 123 -9.48 -12.45 -3.38
C ASN A 123 -8.79 -12.04 -4.69
N TYR A 124 -9.40 -12.33 -5.84
CA TYR A 124 -8.92 -11.87 -7.13
C TYR A 124 -9.14 -10.37 -7.30
N GLU A 125 -10.26 -9.83 -6.82
CA GLU A 125 -10.52 -8.38 -6.82
C GLU A 125 -9.52 -7.60 -5.94
N ILE A 126 -9.20 -8.13 -4.75
CA ILE A 126 -8.16 -7.54 -3.88
C ILE A 126 -6.79 -7.59 -4.55
N TYR A 127 -6.44 -8.70 -5.21
CA TYR A 127 -5.19 -8.78 -5.96
C TYR A 127 -5.14 -7.77 -7.11
N LYS A 128 -6.24 -7.62 -7.87
CA LYS A 128 -6.35 -6.58 -8.92
C LYS A 128 -6.18 -5.18 -8.37
N ALA A 129 -6.66 -4.90 -7.16
CA ALA A 129 -6.44 -3.61 -6.51
C ALA A 129 -4.95 -3.32 -6.28
N VAL A 130 -4.16 -4.33 -5.90
CA VAL A 130 -2.70 -4.19 -5.75
C VAL A 130 -2.04 -3.94 -7.11
N VAL A 131 -2.43 -4.69 -8.14
CA VAL A 131 -1.92 -4.50 -9.51
C VAL A 131 -2.27 -3.10 -10.05
N PHE A 132 -3.49 -2.63 -9.82
CA PHE A 132 -3.94 -1.30 -10.24
C PHE A 132 -3.08 -0.18 -9.66
N ASN A 133 -2.54 -0.36 -8.45
CA ASN A 133 -1.61 0.57 -7.82
C ASN A 133 -0.15 0.21 -8.14
N THR A 134 0.16 -0.08 -9.40
CA THR A 134 1.55 -0.35 -9.85
C THR A 134 2.26 -1.48 -9.08
N GLY A 135 1.48 -2.49 -8.67
CA GLY A 135 2.01 -3.66 -8.00
C GLY A 135 2.27 -3.50 -6.50
N THR A 136 2.04 -2.31 -5.91
CA THR A 136 2.14 -2.10 -4.46
C THR A 136 1.00 -1.21 -3.97
N ALA A 137 0.27 -1.67 -2.95
CA ALA A 137 -0.87 -0.93 -2.42
C ALA A 137 -0.96 -0.99 -0.88
N THR A 138 -1.45 0.10 -0.29
CA THR A 138 -1.91 0.10 1.10
C THR A 138 -3.31 -0.50 1.24
N THR A 139 -3.72 -0.79 2.47
CA THR A 139 -5.06 -1.30 2.77
C THR A 139 -6.15 -0.30 2.37
N GLU A 140 -5.89 0.99 2.52
CA GLU A 140 -6.75 2.09 2.12
C GLU A 140 -6.90 2.13 0.59
N GLN A 141 -5.80 2.06 -0.15
CA GLN A 141 -5.84 2.04 -1.62
C GLN A 141 -6.60 0.81 -2.16
N ILE A 142 -6.46 -0.34 -1.48
CA ILE A 142 -7.26 -1.53 -1.81
C ILE A 142 -8.75 -1.27 -1.55
N LYS A 143 -9.11 -0.66 -0.41
CA LYS A 143 -10.49 -0.29 -0.10
C LYS A 143 -11.08 0.66 -1.14
N GLU A 144 -10.35 1.73 -1.46
CA GLU A 144 -10.73 2.73 -2.45
C GLU A 144 -10.99 2.09 -3.82
N TYR A 145 -10.11 1.18 -4.25
CA TYR A 145 -10.32 0.42 -5.49
C TYR A 145 -11.64 -0.36 -5.46
N LEU A 146 -11.90 -1.10 -4.38
CA LEU A 146 -13.10 -1.94 -4.24
C LEU A 146 -14.39 -1.10 -4.28
N ILE A 147 -14.37 0.08 -3.65
CA ILE A 147 -15.49 1.04 -3.67
C ILE A 147 -15.66 1.62 -5.07
N LYS A 148 -14.58 2.16 -5.66
CA LYS A 148 -14.59 2.81 -6.99
C LYS A 148 -15.11 1.88 -8.08
N HIS A 149 -14.75 0.60 -8.02
CA HIS A 149 -15.18 -0.42 -8.99
C HIS A 149 -16.47 -1.14 -8.60
N LYS A 150 -17.16 -0.67 -7.55
CA LYS A 150 -18.45 -1.20 -7.08
C LYS A 150 -18.42 -2.71 -6.81
N ILE A 151 -17.29 -3.20 -6.28
CA ILE A 151 -17.11 -4.61 -5.94
C ILE A 151 -18.01 -4.95 -4.75
N LYS A 152 -18.75 -6.04 -4.87
CA LYS A 152 -19.68 -6.53 -3.85
C LYS A 152 -19.10 -7.72 -3.10
N GLN A 153 -19.37 -7.78 -1.82
CA GLN A 153 -19.01 -8.93 -0.99
C GLN A 153 -19.85 -10.15 -1.38
N PRO A 154 -19.25 -11.34 -1.64
CA PRO A 154 -19.98 -12.48 -2.20
C PRO A 154 -21.19 -12.97 -1.38
N LYS A 155 -21.11 -12.88 -0.04
CA LYS A 155 -22.19 -13.36 0.86
C LYS A 155 -23.26 -12.32 1.13
N THR A 156 -22.87 -11.06 1.32
CA THR A 156 -23.78 -10.01 1.79
C THR A 156 -24.26 -9.10 0.66
N GLN A 157 -23.60 -9.15 -0.51
CA GLN A 157 -23.81 -8.24 -1.64
C GLN A 157 -23.64 -6.74 -1.31
N LYS A 158 -23.13 -6.43 -0.11
CA LYS A 158 -22.81 -5.08 0.32
C LYS A 158 -21.49 -4.62 -0.31
N GLY A 159 -21.37 -3.30 -0.51
CA GLY A 159 -20.12 -2.65 -0.89
C GLY A 159 -19.12 -2.60 0.28
N PHE A 160 -18.05 -1.84 0.09
CA PHE A 160 -16.92 -1.74 1.03
C PHE A 160 -16.87 -0.41 1.79
N GLU A 161 -17.80 0.52 1.56
CA GLU A 161 -17.82 1.88 2.10
C GLU A 161 -17.66 1.87 3.64
N ASN A 162 -18.47 1.07 4.31
CA ASN A 162 -18.50 0.95 5.77
C ASN A 162 -17.65 -0.21 6.31
N THR A 163 -16.84 -0.86 5.46
CA THR A 163 -15.98 -1.98 5.90
C THR A 163 -14.73 -1.43 6.57
N GLU A 164 -14.39 -1.95 7.75
CA GLU A 164 -13.18 -1.56 8.48
C GLU A 164 -11.91 -2.04 7.75
N LEU A 165 -10.83 -1.25 7.82
CA LEU A 165 -9.57 -1.56 7.15
C LEU A 165 -8.96 -2.88 7.63
N LYS A 166 -9.12 -3.22 8.92
CA LYS A 166 -8.64 -4.51 9.48
C LYS A 166 -9.21 -5.73 8.75
N GLU A 167 -10.44 -5.64 8.27
CA GLU A 167 -11.09 -6.73 7.54
C GLU A 167 -10.52 -6.92 6.13
N ILE A 168 -10.16 -5.82 5.48
CA ILE A 168 -9.53 -5.83 4.15
C ILE A 168 -8.09 -6.31 4.28
N SER A 169 -7.35 -5.80 5.27
CA SER A 169 -6.01 -6.25 5.60
C SER A 169 -5.96 -7.75 5.94
N SER A 170 -6.93 -8.28 6.70
CA SER A 170 -7.03 -9.72 6.98
C SER A 170 -7.18 -10.56 5.70
N ARG A 171 -7.97 -10.08 4.73
CA ARG A 171 -8.15 -10.73 3.42
C ARG A 171 -6.90 -10.60 2.54
N ALA A 172 -6.22 -9.45 2.54
CA ALA A 172 -4.94 -9.30 1.86
C ALA A 172 -3.86 -10.23 2.46
N ASN A 173 -3.83 -10.39 3.78
CA ASN A 173 -2.94 -11.33 4.47
C ASN A 173 -3.23 -12.81 4.12
N TYR A 174 -4.45 -13.16 3.70
CA TYR A 174 -4.71 -14.47 3.10
C TYR A 174 -3.93 -14.66 1.79
N LEU A 175 -3.87 -13.65 0.92
CA LEU A 175 -3.07 -13.69 -0.30
C LEU A 175 -1.56 -13.74 -0.01
N VAL A 176 -1.12 -13.11 1.07
CA VAL A 176 0.27 -13.22 1.56
C VAL A 176 0.61 -14.65 1.97
N ARG A 177 -0.29 -15.34 2.68
CA ARG A 177 -0.12 -16.75 3.03
C ARG A 177 -0.15 -17.70 1.83
N LYS A 178 -0.79 -17.28 0.74
CA LYS A 178 -0.81 -18.00 -0.55
C LYS A 178 0.37 -17.67 -1.46
N ASN A 179 1.32 -16.85 -0.99
CA ASN A 179 2.48 -16.42 -1.76
C ASN A 179 2.11 -15.69 -3.07
N LEU A 180 1.00 -14.98 -3.07
CA LEU A 180 0.57 -14.13 -4.19
C LEU A 180 0.92 -12.66 -3.94
N LEU A 181 0.95 -12.27 -2.66
CA LEU A 181 1.40 -10.96 -2.18
C LEU A 181 2.53 -11.13 -1.15
N ILE A 182 3.26 -10.05 -0.91
CA ILE A 182 4.24 -9.87 0.15
C ILE A 182 3.77 -8.69 1.01
N SER A 183 3.88 -8.80 2.33
CA SER A 183 3.66 -7.65 3.23
C SER A 183 5.00 -6.95 3.40
N LEU A 184 5.08 -5.70 2.97
CA LEU A 184 6.29 -4.88 3.12
C LEU A 184 6.38 -4.32 4.54
N THR A 185 5.26 -3.77 5.00
CA THR A 185 5.02 -3.29 6.36
C THR A 185 3.55 -3.59 6.72
N PRO A 186 3.13 -3.43 7.99
CA PRO A 186 1.74 -3.62 8.37
C PRO A 186 0.80 -2.76 7.50
N GLY A 187 -0.09 -3.43 6.76
CA GLY A 187 -1.08 -2.78 5.90
C GLY A 187 -0.59 -2.38 4.51
N VAL A 188 0.66 -2.67 4.14
CA VAL A 188 1.24 -2.42 2.80
C VAL A 188 1.61 -3.73 2.13
N PHE A 189 1.10 -3.94 0.91
CA PHE A 189 1.22 -5.19 0.18
C PHE A 189 1.81 -4.96 -1.21
N SER A 190 2.73 -5.84 -1.62
CA SER A 190 3.28 -5.88 -2.98
C SER A 190 2.98 -7.22 -3.64
N THR A 191 2.76 -7.24 -4.95
CA THR A 191 2.58 -8.49 -5.71
C THR A 191 3.90 -9.24 -5.88
N VAL A 192 3.82 -10.57 -5.87
CA VAL A 192 4.95 -11.45 -6.19
C VAL A 192 5.20 -11.51 -7.71
N TYR A 193 4.16 -11.32 -8.53
CA TYR A 193 4.23 -11.44 -9.99
C TYR A 193 4.27 -10.09 -10.68
N GLY A 194 4.82 -10.06 -11.91
CA GLY A 194 4.80 -8.89 -12.80
C GLY A 194 6.04 -8.01 -12.75
N TRP A 195 7.05 -8.34 -11.94
CA TRP A 195 8.32 -7.59 -11.91
C TRP A 195 9.30 -8.19 -12.93
N GLN A 196 9.84 -7.36 -13.83
CA GLN A 196 10.82 -7.73 -14.83
C GLN A 196 11.99 -6.75 -14.82
N GLU A 197 13.21 -7.19 -15.13
CA GLU A 197 14.36 -6.28 -15.26
C GLU A 197 14.06 -5.21 -16.31
N ALA A 198 14.45 -3.96 -16.03
CA ALA A 198 14.44 -2.91 -17.04
C ALA A 198 15.60 -3.16 -18.02
N ASP A 199 15.28 -3.36 -19.30
CA ASP A 199 16.28 -3.42 -20.39
C ASP A 199 17.03 -2.09 -20.56
#